data_AF-A0A353RQ44-F1
#
_entry.id   AF-A0A353RQ44-F1
#
_cell.length_a   1.000
_cell.length_b   1.000
_cell.length_c   1.000
_cell.angle_alpha   90.00
_cell.angle_beta   90.00
_cell.angle_gamma   90.00
#
_symmetry.space_group_name_H-M   'P 1'
#
loop_
_entity.id
_entity.type
_entity.pdbx_description
1 polymer ?
#
loop_
_entity_poly.entity_id
_entity_poly.type
_entity_poly.pdbx_seq_one_letter_code
_entity_poly.pdbx_strand_id
1 'polypeptide(L)'
;GIFLGSLGYLWVDPLAGAVVALFILRTGISIIKESTSTLMDTVPGEALNEKITNLALSVEGVKVVDKVLAHRFGLNYIINLTLSVDGRISVENGDRISSLVEKKIKENVENVSAVYVHYHPREKYRVEV
;
A
#
# COMPACT_ATOMS: atom_id res chain seq x y z
N GLY A 1 -40.42 -19.56 -17.59
CA GLY A 1 -40.07 -19.92 -18.98
C GLY A 1 -41.28 -20.38 -19.76
N ILE A 2 -41.66 -21.66 -19.64
CA ILE A 2 -42.61 -22.31 -20.57
C ILE A 2 -44.10 -21.92 -20.40
N PHE A 3 -44.52 -21.45 -19.21
CA PHE A 3 -45.92 -21.14 -18.92
C PHE A 3 -46.36 -19.70 -19.29
N LEU A 4 -45.41 -18.79 -19.53
CA LEU A 4 -45.68 -17.40 -19.94
C LEU A 4 -45.61 -17.21 -21.46
N GLY A 5 -44.84 -18.05 -22.16
CA GLY A 5 -44.76 -18.06 -23.61
C GLY A 5 -46.06 -18.53 -24.30
N SER A 6 -46.90 -19.30 -23.61
CA SER A 6 -48.20 -19.73 -24.12
C SER A 6 -49.26 -18.61 -24.18
N LEU A 7 -48.99 -17.44 -23.57
CA LEU A 7 -49.87 -16.25 -23.59
C LEU A 7 -49.50 -15.20 -24.66
N GLY A 8 -48.51 -15.47 -25.54
CA GLY A 8 -48.21 -14.60 -26.69
C GLY A 8 -47.16 -13.50 -26.47
N TYR A 9 -46.52 -13.44 -25.30
CA TYR A 9 -45.46 -12.47 -24.99
C TYR A 9 -44.05 -13.10 -25.03
N LEU A 10 -43.62 -13.56 -26.20
CA LEU A 10 -42.31 -14.23 -26.44
C LEU A 10 -41.08 -13.37 -26.11
N TRP A 11 -41.21 -12.05 -26.15
CA TRP A 11 -40.18 -11.05 -25.84
C TRP A 11 -39.85 -10.86 -24.36
N VAL A 12 -40.69 -11.34 -23.43
CA VAL A 12 -40.47 -11.13 -21.99
C VAL A 12 -39.29 -11.96 -21.48
N ASP A 13 -39.09 -13.15 -22.03
CA ASP A 13 -38.02 -14.07 -21.60
C ASP A 13 -36.61 -13.56 -22.00
N PRO A 14 -36.37 -13.10 -23.25
CA PRO A 14 -35.12 -12.40 -23.60
C PRO A 14 -34.88 -11.12 -22.81
N LEU A 15 -35.94 -10.33 -22.52
CA LEU A 15 -35.83 -9.10 -21.74
C LEU A 15 -35.39 -9.39 -20.30
N ALA A 16 -36.01 -10.39 -19.66
CA ALA A 16 -35.61 -10.84 -18.33
C ALA A 16 -34.16 -11.33 -18.30
N GLY A 17 -33.74 -12.09 -19.32
CA GLY A 17 -32.36 -12.52 -19.49
C GLY A 17 -31.37 -11.36 -19.64
N ALA A 18 -31.71 -10.33 -20.42
CA ALA A 18 -30.89 -9.15 -20.60
C ALA A 18 -30.71 -8.36 -19.28
N VAL A 19 -31.78 -8.23 -18.49
CA VAL A 19 -31.72 -7.57 -17.18
C VAL A 19 -30.80 -8.35 -16.23
N VAL A 20 -30.96 -9.66 -16.15
CA VAL A 20 -30.09 -10.52 -15.32
C VAL A 20 -28.63 -10.44 -15.78
N ALA A 21 -28.38 -10.46 -17.09
CA ALA A 21 -27.04 -10.32 -17.66
C ALA A 21 -26.39 -8.98 -17.26
N LEU A 22 -27.15 -7.88 -17.25
CA LEU A 22 -26.66 -6.57 -16.80
C LEU A 22 -26.28 -6.57 -15.32
N PHE A 23 -27.08 -7.23 -14.46
CA PHE A 23 -26.75 -7.39 -13.05
C PHE A 23 -25.48 -8.22 -12.85
N ILE A 24 -25.37 -9.36 -13.52
CA ILE A 24 -24.17 -10.22 -13.45
C ILE A 24 -22.94 -9.45 -13.93
N LEU A 25 -23.04 -8.72 -15.04
CA LEU A 25 -21.94 -7.92 -15.59
C LEU A 25 -21.49 -6.85 -14.59
N ARG A 26 -22.43 -6.12 -13.99
CA ARG A 26 -22.11 -5.09 -12.99
C ARG A 26 -21.39 -5.68 -11.78
N THR A 27 -21.87 -6.82 -11.27
CA THR A 27 -21.25 -7.53 -10.15
C THR A 27 -19.85 -8.03 -10.54
N GLY A 28 -19.70 -8.60 -11.74
CA GLY A 28 -18.41 -9.05 -12.26
C GLY A 28 -17.39 -7.91 -12.36
N ILE A 29 -17.79 -6.77 -12.92
CA ILE A 29 -16.91 -5.57 -12.98
C ILE A 29 -16.53 -5.10 -11.58
N SER A 30 -17.47 -5.12 -10.63
CA SER A 30 -17.17 -4.75 -9.23
C SER A 30 -16.13 -5.69 -8.60
N ILE A 31 -16.29 -7.00 -8.77
CA ILE A 31 -15.36 -8.02 -8.25
C ILE A 31 -13.98 -7.89 -8.89
N ILE A 32 -13.93 -7.72 -10.22
CA ILE A 32 -12.67 -7.52 -10.95
C ILE A 32 -12.00 -6.24 -10.46
N LYS A 33 -12.73 -5.13 -10.34
CA LYS A 33 -12.19 -3.86 -9.85
C LYS A 33 -11.64 -3.99 -8.43
N GLU A 34 -12.34 -4.68 -7.53
CA GLU A 34 -11.90 -4.91 -6.15
C GLU A 34 -10.67 -5.82 -6.08
N SER A 35 -10.65 -6.89 -6.87
CA SER A 35 -9.50 -7.81 -6.97
C SER A 35 -8.28 -7.08 -7.54
N THR A 36 -8.46 -6.33 -8.64
CA THR A 36 -7.40 -5.54 -9.26
C THR A 36 -6.95 -4.41 -8.35
N SER A 37 -7.85 -3.73 -7.62
CA SER A 37 -7.48 -2.72 -6.62
C SER A 37 -6.63 -3.34 -5.52
N THR A 38 -6.99 -4.52 -5.01
CA THR A 38 -6.20 -5.24 -4.00
C THR A 38 -4.81 -5.62 -4.52
N LEU A 39 -4.70 -5.99 -5.80
CA LEU A 39 -3.43 -6.25 -6.47
C LEU A 39 -2.64 -4.96 -6.75
N MET A 40 -3.30 -3.85 -7.07
CA MET A 40 -2.68 -2.55 -7.36
C MET A 40 -2.32 -1.77 -6.08
N ASP A 41 -3.00 -2.02 -4.96
CA ASP A 41 -2.70 -1.52 -3.60
C ASP A 41 -1.40 -2.13 -3.02
N THR A 42 -0.61 -2.79 -3.88
CA THR A 42 0.83 -3.04 -3.66
C THR A 42 1.61 -1.73 -3.42
N VAL A 43 1.04 -0.57 -3.75
CA VAL A 43 1.48 0.74 -3.24
C VAL A 43 0.54 1.13 -2.11
N PRO A 44 0.92 0.98 -0.83
CA PRO A 44 0.13 1.51 0.26
C PRO A 44 -0.12 2.98 -0.01
N GLY A 45 -1.40 3.35 0.07
CA GLY A 45 -1.90 4.65 -0.37
C GLY A 45 -1.03 5.80 0.14
N GLU A 46 -0.93 6.86 -0.65
CA GLU A 46 -0.12 8.05 -0.37
C GLU A 46 -0.22 8.51 1.09
N ALA A 47 -1.41 8.41 1.70
CA ALA A 47 -1.65 8.69 3.11
C ALA A 47 -0.79 7.86 4.11
N LEU A 48 -0.58 6.56 3.86
CA LEU A 48 0.28 5.73 4.70
C LEU A 48 1.75 6.13 4.55
N ASN A 49 2.19 6.38 3.31
CA ASN A 49 3.56 6.83 3.03
C ASN A 49 3.83 8.20 3.67
N GLU A 50 2.90 9.14 3.58
CA GLU A 50 2.98 10.43 4.27
C GLU A 50 3.04 10.27 5.79
N LYS A 51 2.17 9.41 6.35
CA LYS A 51 2.18 9.12 7.80
C LYS A 51 3.53 8.57 8.25
N ILE A 52 4.07 7.56 7.54
CA ILE A 52 5.38 6.97 7.85
C ILE A 52 6.49 8.02 7.72
N THR A 53 6.46 8.84 6.67
CA THR A 53 7.44 9.90 6.43
C THR A 53 7.45 10.91 7.57
N ASN A 54 6.26 11.38 8.00
CA ASN A 54 6.12 12.31 9.10
C ASN A 54 6.59 11.70 10.44
N LEU A 55 6.29 10.43 10.68
CA LEU A 55 6.77 9.71 11.87
C LEU A 55 8.30 9.61 11.88
N ALA A 56 8.92 9.26 10.75
CA ALA A 56 10.37 9.17 10.64
C ALA A 56 11.05 10.54 10.80
N LEU A 57 10.53 11.61 10.17
CA LEU A 57 11.05 12.97 10.30
C LEU A 57 10.92 13.55 11.72
N SER A 58 9.98 13.01 12.52
CA SER A 58 9.82 13.42 13.92
C SER A 58 10.87 12.81 14.88
N VAL A 59 11.77 11.95 14.37
CA VAL A 59 12.88 11.41 15.16
C VAL A 59 14.10 12.30 14.99
N GLU A 60 14.66 12.75 16.11
CA GLU A 60 15.85 13.57 16.12
C GLU A 60 17.04 12.84 15.46
N GLY A 61 17.73 13.53 14.55
CA GLY A 61 18.86 12.98 13.80
C GLY A 61 18.52 12.53 12.38
N VAL A 62 17.23 12.35 12.05
CA VAL A 62 16.78 12.15 10.67
C VAL A 62 16.80 13.50 9.95
N LYS A 63 17.55 13.60 8.85
CA LYS A 63 17.63 14.82 8.03
C LYS A 63 16.60 14.81 6.90
N VAL A 64 16.51 13.68 6.20
CA VAL A 64 15.62 13.48 5.06
C VAL A 64 15.16 12.03 5.05
N VAL A 65 13.93 11.80 4.60
CA VAL A 65 13.44 10.47 4.24
C VAL A 65 13.46 10.38 2.72
N ASP A 66 14.35 9.57 2.18
CA ASP A 66 14.60 9.49 0.74
C ASP A 66 13.59 8.57 0.05
N LYS A 67 13.21 7.48 0.71
CA LYS A 67 12.30 6.49 0.16
C LYS A 67 11.51 5.78 1.24
N VAL A 68 10.21 5.62 0.99
CA VAL A 68 9.31 4.77 1.77
C VAL A 68 8.71 3.74 0.82
N LEU A 69 8.92 2.47 1.15
CA LEU A 69 8.40 1.33 0.41
C LEU A 69 7.68 0.44 1.41
N ALA A 70 6.38 0.62 1.54
CA ALA A 70 5.58 -0.31 2.32
C ALA A 70 4.97 -1.35 1.36
N HIS A 71 4.99 -2.62 1.77
CA HIS A 71 4.46 -3.74 1.03
C HIS A 71 3.46 -4.46 1.90
N ARG A 72 2.29 -4.76 1.35
CA ARG A 72 1.26 -5.52 2.06
C ARG A 72 1.50 -7.01 1.86
N PHE A 73 1.58 -7.74 2.97
CA PHE A 73 1.65 -9.20 3.01
C PHE A 73 0.47 -9.73 3.81
N GLY A 74 -0.59 -10.14 3.11
CA GLY A 74 -1.86 -10.53 3.72
C GLY A 74 -2.53 -9.38 4.47
N LEU A 75 -2.71 -9.54 5.78
CA LEU A 75 -3.25 -8.50 6.66
C LEU A 75 -2.19 -7.55 7.22
N ASN A 76 -0.90 -7.88 7.07
CA ASN A 76 0.19 -7.10 7.64
C ASN A 76 0.95 -6.30 6.59
N TYR A 77 1.72 -5.31 7.03
CA TYR A 77 2.64 -4.50 6.25
C TYR A 77 4.08 -4.81 6.62
N ILE A 78 4.94 -4.81 5.60
CA ILE A 78 6.40 -4.80 5.73
C ILE A 78 6.85 -3.45 5.17
N ILE A 79 7.58 -2.67 5.95
CA ILE A 79 7.98 -1.32 5.59
C ILE A 79 9.49 -1.28 5.40
N ASN A 80 9.95 -0.86 4.24
CA ASN A 80 11.34 -0.52 3.97
C ASN A 80 11.46 1.00 3.92
N LEU A 81 12.34 1.55 4.74
CA LEU A 81 12.56 2.98 4.87
C LEU A 81 14.02 3.28 4.56
N THR A 82 14.27 4.28 3.72
CA THR A 82 15.60 4.83 3.49
C THR A 82 15.64 6.26 3.99
N LEU A 83 16.59 6.55 4.89
CA LEU A 83 16.75 7.87 5.48
C LEU A 83 18.18 8.37 5.41
N SER A 84 18.32 9.69 5.31
CA SER A 84 19.59 10.39 5.37
C SER A 84 19.86 10.89 6.79
N VAL A 85 21.04 10.58 7.31
CA VAL A 85 21.57 11.11 8.57
C VAL A 85 22.78 12.02 8.32
N ASP A 86 23.19 12.75 9.36
CA ASP A 86 24.42 13.55 9.29
C ASP A 86 25.64 12.63 9.18
N GLY A 87 26.49 12.81 8.16
CA GLY A 87 27.66 11.96 7.93
C GLY A 87 28.77 12.09 8.97
N ARG A 88 28.65 13.03 9.92
CA ARG A 88 29.59 13.21 11.03
C ARG A 88 29.25 12.37 12.26
N ILE A 89 28.10 11.68 12.28
CA ILE A 89 27.73 10.83 13.42
C ILE A 89 28.46 9.48 13.36
N SER A 90 28.63 8.86 14.54
CA SER A 90 29.11 7.48 14.61
C SER A 90 28.07 6.50 14.05
N VAL A 91 28.55 5.35 13.56
CA VAL A 91 27.69 4.24 13.12
C VAL A 91 26.73 3.81 14.23
N GLU A 92 27.18 3.78 15.49
CA GLU A 92 26.34 3.50 16.66
C GLU A 92 25.19 4.50 16.82
N ASN A 93 25.45 5.80 16.62
CA ASN A 93 24.39 6.81 16.68
C ASN A 93 23.42 6.66 15.50
N GLY A 94 23.90 6.28 14.32
CA GLY A 94 23.07 5.94 13.17
C GLY A 94 22.14 4.76 13.48
N ASP A 95 22.68 3.68 14.04
CA ASP A 95 21.93 2.48 14.43
C ASP A 95 20.88 2.79 15.52
N ARG A 96 21.22 3.67 16.46
CA ARG A 96 20.28 4.16 17.47
C ARG A 96 19.13 4.94 16.84
N ILE A 97 19.41 5.83 15.89
CA ILE A 97 18.38 6.60 15.17
C ILE A 97 17.48 5.65 14.37
N SER A 98 18.04 4.69 13.63
CA SER A 98 17.24 3.73 12.87
C SER A 98 16.36 2.87 13.77
N SER A 99 16.87 2.41 14.90
CA SER A 99 16.11 1.67 15.91
C SER A 99 14.96 2.48 16.50
N LEU A 100 15.18 3.78 16.76
CA LEU A 100 14.13 4.69 17.23
C LEU A 100 13.04 4.89 16.18
N VAL A 101 13.42 5.06 14.92
CA VAL A 101 12.47 5.19 13.80
C VAL A 101 11.65 3.91 13.63
N GLU A 102 12.29 2.75 13.63
CA GLU A 102 11.63 1.45 13.57
C GLU A 102 10.59 1.30 14.69
N LYS A 103 10.99 1.57 15.94
CA LYS A 103 10.10 1.48 17.09
C LYS A 103 8.91 2.43 16.95
N LYS A 104 9.15 3.69 16.57
CA LYS A 104 8.11 4.69 16.43
C LYS A 104 7.09 4.34 15.36
N ILE A 105 7.54 3.76 14.24
CA ILE A 105 6.65 3.28 13.18
C ILE A 105 5.80 2.10 13.68
N LYS A 106 6.42 1.11 14.34
CA LYS A 106 5.70 -0.05 14.91
C LYS A 106 4.64 0.35 15.95
N GLU A 107 4.87 1.41 16.72
CA GLU A 107 3.93 1.89 17.73
C GLU A 107 2.77 2.72 17.16
N ASN A 108 2.95 3.39 16.01
CA ASN A 108 1.98 4.34 15.46
C ASN A 108 1.25 3.84 14.21
N VAL A 109 1.69 2.71 13.64
CA VAL A 109 1.10 2.10 12.45
C VAL A 109 0.64 0.69 12.80
N GLU A 110 -0.67 0.47 12.69
CA GLU A 110 -1.27 -0.84 12.96
C GLU A 110 -0.90 -1.85 11.87
N ASN A 111 -0.93 -3.14 12.23
CA ASN A 111 -0.68 -4.26 11.33
C ASN A 111 0.70 -4.23 10.66
N VAL A 112 1.73 -3.68 11.31
CA VAL A 112 3.12 -3.73 10.80
C VAL A 112 3.82 -4.97 11.36
N SER A 113 4.23 -5.87 10.49
CA SER A 113 4.97 -7.08 10.88
C SER A 113 6.47 -6.82 11.01
N ALA A 114 7.04 -6.03 10.10
CA ALA A 114 8.46 -5.71 10.09
C ALA A 114 8.71 -4.31 9.51
N VAL A 115 9.75 -3.64 10.03
CA VAL A 115 10.25 -2.37 9.51
C VAL A 115 11.76 -2.51 9.34
N TYR A 116 12.25 -2.26 8.14
CA TYR A 116 13.67 -2.25 7.81
C TYR A 116 14.09 -0.82 7.52
N VAL A 117 14.99 -0.29 8.34
CA VAL A 117 15.47 1.09 8.21
C VAL A 117 16.91 1.06 7.72
N HIS A 118 17.12 1.55 6.50
CA HIS A 118 18.43 1.80 5.94
C HIS A 118 18.78 3.28 6.09
N TYR A 119 19.94 3.56 6.69
CA TYR A 119 20.44 4.92 6.78
C TYR A 119 21.72 5.11 5.98
N HIS A 120 21.89 6.29 5.40
CA HIS A 120 23.14 6.69 4.75
C HIS A 120 23.48 8.13 5.12
N PRO A 121 24.77 8.51 5.06
CA PRO A 121 25.14 9.91 5.19
C PRO A 121 24.53 10.72 4.05
N ARG A 122 24.21 11.99 4.32
CA ARG A 122 23.66 12.94 3.34
C ARG A 122 24.66 13.30 2.21
N GLU A 123 25.91 12.86 2.29
CA GLU A 123 26.93 13.14 1.28
C GLU A 123 26.74 12.19 0.08
N LYS A 124 26.47 12.75 -1.10
CA LYS A 124 26.37 12.05 -2.39
C LYS A 124 27.67 11.29 -2.70
N TYR A 125 27.80 10.05 -2.26
CA TYR A 125 28.68 9.11 -2.94
C TYR A 125 27.96 8.61 -4.19
N ARG A 126 27.90 9.47 -5.22
CA ARG A 126 27.64 9.02 -6.58
C ARG A 126 28.93 8.40 -7.09
N VAL A 127 29.14 7.13 -6.76
CA VAL A 127 30.10 6.31 -7.50
C VAL A 127 29.41 6.02 -8.83
N GLU A 128 29.63 6.87 -9.81
CA GLU A 128 29.42 6.50 -11.21
C GLU A 128 30.47 5.42 -11.52
N VAL A 129 30.02 4.18 -11.62
CA VAL A 129 30.75 3.07 -12.26
C VAL A 129 30.12 2.80 -13.61
#